data_AF-R0IHV7-F1
#
_entry.id   AF-R0IHV7-F1
#
_cell.length_a   1.000
_cell.length_b   1.000
_cell.length_c   1.000
_cell.angle_alpha   90.00
_cell.angle_beta   90.00
_cell.angle_gamma   90.00
#
_symmetry.space_group_name_H-M   'P 1'
#
loop_
_entity.id
_entity.type
_entity.pdbx_description
1 polymer ?
#
loop_
_entity_poly.entity_id
_entity_poly.type
_entity_poly.pdbx_seq_one_letter_code
_entity_poly.pdbx_strand_id
1 'polypeptide(L)'
;GASAPIQCVVHLQTKLTTLVLSFFFFFFNSKSISSFIIFYLFLCFFFWFSQSPNLTNPSPPPLSVAPLRGDASSPPPESSSSSPPPAANSSSSSSSDHPHSMISSRDPDALFSGGGISFLAGVRTVKFSYGYSSLKGKRSTMEDYFETRISDVNGQMVAFFGVFDGHGGARTAEYLKTNLFKNLVSHDEFVSDTKKAIVECFKQTDDEYLIEERGQPKNAGSTASTALLIGDKLIVANVGDSRVVASRNGSAVPLSNDHKPDRPDERQRIEDAGGFIIWAGTWRVGGILAVSRAFGDKQLKPYVIAEPEIQEEDISTLEFIVIASDGLWNVLSNEDAVEIARDISDAETAASKLVQEAYARGSCDNITCIVVRFEVS
;
A
#
# COMPACT_ATOMS: atom_id res chain seq x y z
N GLY A 1 34.48 -24.64 43.99
CA GLY A 1 34.21 -25.98 43.43
C GLY A 1 33.26 -25.85 42.27
N ALA A 2 33.46 -26.62 41.19
CA ALA A 2 32.67 -26.52 39.97
C ALA A 2 32.13 -27.90 39.58
N SER A 3 30.87 -28.18 39.94
CA SER A 3 30.23 -29.49 39.73
C SER A 3 28.74 -29.43 39.37
N ALA A 4 28.08 -28.28 39.55
CA ALA A 4 26.64 -28.12 39.32
C ALA A 4 26.17 -28.25 37.85
N PRO A 5 26.79 -27.63 36.83
CA PRO A 5 26.20 -27.61 35.49
C PRO A 5 26.26 -28.97 34.77
N ILE A 6 27.30 -29.77 35.03
CA ILE A 6 27.53 -31.06 34.33
C ILE A 6 26.45 -32.08 34.72
N GLN A 7 26.05 -32.14 35.98
CA GLN A 7 25.00 -33.06 36.44
C GLN A 7 23.64 -32.77 35.79
N CYS A 8 23.32 -31.50 35.53
CA CYS A 8 22.07 -31.10 34.88
C CYS A 8 21.97 -31.63 33.44
N VAL A 9 23.05 -31.48 32.65
CA VAL A 9 23.10 -31.94 31.24
C VAL A 9 22.98 -33.46 31.13
N VAL A 10 23.74 -34.21 31.96
CA VAL A 10 23.69 -35.69 31.95
C VAL A 10 22.30 -36.20 32.37
N HIS A 11 21.69 -35.59 33.38
CA HIS A 11 20.36 -35.98 33.85
C HIS A 11 19.25 -35.67 32.83
N LEU A 12 19.42 -34.61 32.02
CA LEU A 12 18.52 -34.30 30.90
C LEU A 12 18.68 -35.31 29.76
N GLN A 13 19.91 -35.65 29.36
CA GLN A 13 20.17 -36.67 28.33
C GLN A 13 19.60 -38.05 28.69
N THR A 14 19.71 -38.46 29.96
CA THR A 14 19.19 -39.77 30.42
C THR A 14 17.66 -39.82 30.38
N LYS A 15 16.98 -38.71 30.71
CA LYS A 15 15.52 -38.59 30.56
C LYS A 15 15.11 -38.61 29.09
N LEU A 16 15.87 -37.95 28.21
CA LEU A 16 15.60 -37.94 26.77
C LEU A 16 15.73 -39.33 26.12
N THR A 17 16.79 -40.09 26.45
CA THR A 17 16.94 -41.47 25.95
C THR A 17 15.88 -42.42 26.49
N THR A 18 15.46 -42.25 27.75
CA THR A 18 14.34 -43.03 28.31
C THR A 18 13.04 -42.74 27.55
N LEU A 19 12.74 -41.46 27.27
CA LEU A 19 11.54 -41.06 26.52
C LEU A 19 11.55 -41.61 25.08
N VAL A 20 12.69 -41.55 24.38
CA VAL A 20 12.86 -42.11 23.03
C VAL A 20 12.63 -43.62 23.03
N LEU A 21 13.19 -44.35 24.00
CA LEU A 21 12.98 -45.80 24.13
C LEU A 21 11.51 -46.16 24.41
N SER A 22 10.81 -45.40 25.26
CA SER A 22 9.37 -45.59 25.50
C SER A 22 8.53 -45.36 24.25
N PHE A 23 8.82 -44.32 23.45
CA PHE A 23 8.16 -44.08 22.17
C PHE A 23 8.44 -45.19 21.15
N PHE A 24 9.67 -45.69 21.08
CA PHE A 24 10.05 -46.79 20.18
C PHE A 24 9.27 -48.08 20.47
N PHE A 25 9.05 -48.38 21.76
CA PHE A 25 8.30 -49.57 22.20
C PHE A 25 6.79 -49.47 21.94
N PHE A 26 6.23 -48.26 22.06
CA PHE A 26 4.83 -47.98 21.67
C PHE A 26 4.63 -48.15 20.16
N PHE A 27 5.63 -47.74 19.36
CA PHE A 27 5.56 -47.78 17.90
C PHE A 27 5.52 -49.19 17.29
N PHE A 28 6.37 -50.10 17.76
CA PHE A 28 6.46 -51.45 17.19
C PHE A 28 5.19 -52.31 17.34
N ASN A 29 4.21 -51.87 18.14
CA ASN A 29 2.90 -52.50 18.29
C ASN A 29 1.78 -51.82 17.46
N SER A 30 2.01 -50.63 16.88
CA SER A 30 1.02 -49.93 16.06
C SER A 30 1.19 -50.24 14.57
N LYS A 31 0.15 -50.82 13.95
CA LYS A 31 0.08 -51.03 12.49
C LYS A 31 -0.60 -49.87 11.73
N SER A 32 -0.74 -48.69 12.34
CA SER A 32 -1.41 -47.54 11.72
C SER A 32 -0.44 -46.66 10.91
N ILE A 33 -0.85 -46.26 9.70
CA ILE A 33 -0.12 -45.31 8.84
C ILE A 33 0.04 -43.95 9.55
N SER A 34 -0.97 -43.52 10.32
CA SER A 34 -0.91 -42.28 11.10
C SER A 34 0.23 -42.28 12.13
N SER A 35 0.61 -43.45 12.64
CA SER A 35 1.80 -43.57 13.50
C SER A 35 3.07 -43.27 12.70
N PHE A 36 3.30 -43.92 11.57
CA PHE A 36 4.54 -43.74 10.78
C PHE A 36 4.84 -42.28 10.44
N ILE A 37 3.82 -41.48 10.12
CA ILE A 37 3.95 -40.04 9.85
C ILE A 37 4.44 -39.28 11.10
N ILE A 38 3.88 -39.56 12.27
CA ILE A 38 4.27 -38.91 13.55
C ILE A 38 5.72 -39.22 13.91
N PHE A 39 6.18 -40.47 13.73
CA PHE A 39 7.58 -40.84 13.98
C PHE A 39 8.55 -40.21 12.98
N TYR A 40 8.16 -40.08 11.72
CA TYR A 40 8.96 -39.38 10.72
C TYR A 40 9.13 -37.88 11.08
N LEU A 41 8.05 -37.20 11.45
CA LEU A 41 8.10 -35.81 11.90
C LEU A 41 8.95 -35.63 13.16
N PHE A 42 8.87 -36.56 14.12
CA PHE A 42 9.70 -36.55 15.33
C PHE A 42 11.19 -36.73 15.02
N LEU A 43 11.53 -37.64 14.09
CA LEU A 43 12.91 -37.81 13.61
C LEU A 43 13.43 -36.54 12.92
N CYS A 44 12.64 -35.90 12.05
CA CYS A 44 13.02 -34.65 11.40
C CYS A 44 13.30 -33.53 12.42
N PHE A 45 12.44 -33.38 13.44
CA PHE A 45 12.64 -32.40 14.51
C PHE A 45 13.92 -32.69 15.33
N PHE A 46 14.16 -33.96 15.68
CA PHE A 46 15.38 -34.36 16.41
C PHE A 46 16.66 -34.14 15.58
N PHE A 47 16.62 -34.39 14.27
CA PHE A 47 17.76 -34.12 13.36
C PHE A 47 18.06 -32.63 13.24
N TRP A 48 17.03 -31.78 13.11
CA TRP A 48 17.20 -30.31 13.14
C TRP A 48 17.85 -29.86 14.45
N PHE A 49 17.32 -30.32 15.59
CA PHE A 49 17.80 -29.89 16.91
C PHE A 49 19.24 -30.36 17.20
N SER A 50 19.65 -31.52 16.68
CA SER A 50 21.01 -32.05 16.83
C SER A 50 22.05 -31.42 15.90
N GLN A 51 21.65 -30.76 14.80
CA GLN A 51 22.55 -30.03 13.90
C GLN A 51 22.55 -28.51 14.11
N SER A 52 21.79 -27.99 15.08
CA SER A 52 21.78 -26.57 15.42
C SER A 52 23.00 -26.20 16.28
N PRO A 53 23.97 -25.40 15.81
CA PRO A 53 25.12 -25.01 16.62
C PRO A 53 24.69 -24.05 17.74
N ASN A 54 25.39 -24.11 18.89
CA ASN A 54 25.08 -23.26 20.04
C ASN A 54 25.18 -21.76 19.69
N LEU A 55 24.12 -21.02 19.96
CA LEU A 55 24.08 -19.56 19.81
C LEU A 55 24.85 -18.88 20.95
N THR A 56 26.17 -18.72 20.76
CA THR A 56 27.01 -17.81 21.54
C THR A 56 27.45 -16.64 20.67
N ASN A 57 27.05 -15.41 21.04
CA ASN A 57 27.27 -14.19 20.25
C ASN A 57 28.75 -13.96 19.87
N PRO A 58 29.06 -13.77 18.58
CA PRO A 58 30.32 -13.19 18.15
C PRO A 58 30.22 -11.64 18.12
N SER A 59 31.16 -10.96 18.75
CA SER A 59 31.32 -9.49 18.61
C SER A 59 31.80 -9.13 17.20
N PRO A 60 31.46 -7.95 16.65
CA PRO A 60 31.89 -7.54 15.32
C PRO A 60 33.42 -7.29 15.26
N PRO A 61 34.08 -7.59 14.12
CA PRO A 61 35.50 -7.28 13.91
C PRO A 61 35.72 -5.78 13.66
N PRO A 62 36.92 -5.25 13.96
CA PRO A 62 37.24 -3.83 13.77
C PRO A 62 37.42 -3.45 12.29
N LEU A 63 37.13 -2.19 11.97
CA LEU A 63 37.36 -1.59 10.65
C LEU A 63 38.86 -1.54 10.31
N SER A 64 39.20 -1.85 9.05
CA SER A 64 40.54 -1.70 8.50
C SER A 64 40.55 -0.62 7.41
N VAL A 65 41.53 0.28 7.48
CA VAL A 65 41.70 1.39 6.53
C VAL A 65 42.99 1.19 5.74
N ALA A 66 42.90 1.21 4.41
CA ALA A 66 44.04 1.17 3.48
C ALA A 66 43.78 2.10 2.28
N PRO A 67 44.82 2.61 1.57
CA PRO A 67 44.76 3.98 1.05
C PRO A 67 44.66 4.14 -0.48
N LEU A 68 44.48 5.41 -0.87
CA LEU A 68 44.31 5.92 -2.25
C LEU A 68 45.51 5.70 -3.19
N ARG A 69 45.20 5.29 -4.42
CA ARG A 69 45.78 5.78 -5.70
C ARG A 69 44.66 5.75 -6.76
N GLY A 70 44.54 6.66 -7.73
CA GLY A 70 45.33 7.85 -8.02
C GLY A 70 46.17 7.73 -9.29
N ASP A 71 45.57 8.07 -10.43
CA ASP A 71 46.21 8.56 -11.67
C ASP A 71 45.13 9.20 -12.59
N ALA A 72 45.52 9.97 -13.61
CA ALA A 72 44.62 10.88 -14.37
C ALA A 72 45.02 11.06 -15.86
N SER A 73 44.27 11.90 -16.59
CA SER A 73 44.42 12.32 -18.03
C SER A 73 44.02 11.25 -19.08
N SER A 74 43.54 11.56 -20.30
CA SER A 74 42.97 12.81 -20.89
C SER A 74 42.15 12.49 -22.20
N PRO A 75 41.33 13.42 -22.73
CA PRO A 75 40.41 13.21 -23.89
C PRO A 75 40.89 13.95 -25.19
N PRO A 76 40.07 14.18 -26.26
CA PRO A 76 38.94 13.46 -26.89
C PRO A 76 39.30 13.07 -28.37
N PRO A 77 38.37 12.99 -29.36
CA PRO A 77 37.88 14.19 -30.09
C PRO A 77 36.39 14.18 -30.52
N GLU A 78 35.92 15.28 -31.13
CA GLU A 78 34.53 15.52 -31.57
C GLU A 78 34.28 15.28 -33.08
N SER A 79 33.01 15.07 -33.48
CA SER A 79 32.38 15.47 -34.77
C SER A 79 30.97 14.85 -34.90
N SER A 80 29.99 15.40 -35.63
CA SER A 80 29.80 16.77 -36.16
C SER A 80 28.29 17.00 -36.49
N SER A 81 27.89 18.26 -36.66
CA SER A 81 26.49 18.71 -36.88
C SER A 81 25.87 18.33 -38.24
N SER A 82 24.55 18.11 -38.30
CA SER A 82 23.71 18.59 -39.43
C SER A 82 22.19 18.55 -39.16
N SER A 83 21.45 19.49 -39.76
CA SER A 83 19.99 19.70 -39.83
C SER A 83 19.73 20.98 -40.66
N PRO A 84 18.51 21.35 -41.09
CA PRO A 84 17.21 20.66 -41.14
C PRO A 84 16.87 20.39 -42.66
N PRO A 85 15.78 20.79 -43.38
CA PRO A 85 14.41 21.21 -43.03
C PRO A 85 13.25 20.36 -43.65
N PRO A 86 12.36 20.79 -44.60
CA PRO A 86 10.91 20.78 -44.26
C PRO A 86 9.90 20.26 -45.33
N ALA A 87 8.60 20.41 -44.98
CA ALA A 87 7.39 20.43 -45.82
C ALA A 87 6.76 19.06 -46.23
N ALA A 88 5.43 18.91 -46.36
CA ALA A 88 4.29 19.74 -45.89
C ALA A 88 2.94 18.98 -45.98
N ASN A 89 1.89 19.56 -45.39
CA ASN A 89 0.44 19.41 -45.67
C ASN A 89 -0.24 18.03 -45.62
N SER A 90 -1.34 17.95 -44.87
CA SER A 90 -2.68 17.72 -45.47
C SER A 90 -3.79 18.13 -44.50
N SER A 91 -5.00 18.40 -45.03
CA SER A 91 -6.18 18.81 -44.26
C SER A 91 -7.46 18.35 -44.95
N SER A 92 -8.42 17.81 -44.18
CA SER A 92 -9.82 17.63 -44.60
C SER A 92 -10.74 17.30 -43.42
N SER A 93 -12.01 17.64 -43.56
CA SER A 93 -13.15 17.36 -42.66
C SER A 93 -13.68 15.91 -42.88
N SER A 94 -14.73 15.37 -42.21
CA SER A 94 -15.91 16.02 -41.61
C SER A 94 -16.72 15.15 -40.62
N SER A 95 -17.28 15.81 -39.60
CA SER A 95 -18.58 15.61 -38.89
C SER A 95 -19.33 14.25 -38.89
N SER A 96 -19.76 13.86 -37.69
CA SER A 96 -21.13 13.37 -37.41
C SER A 96 -21.57 13.76 -35.99
N ASP A 97 -22.87 14.07 -35.80
CA ASP A 97 -23.41 14.64 -34.55
C ASP A 97 -23.93 13.61 -33.55
N HIS A 98 -23.79 13.90 -32.25
CA HIS A 98 -24.82 13.65 -31.22
C HIS A 98 -24.52 14.46 -29.92
N PRO A 99 -25.47 14.59 -28.96
CA PRO A 99 -25.76 15.90 -28.36
C PRO A 99 -24.79 16.39 -27.28
N HIS A 100 -24.55 17.71 -27.29
CA HIS A 100 -23.81 18.42 -26.26
C HIS A 100 -24.57 18.51 -24.93
N SER A 101 -23.88 18.17 -23.84
CA SER A 101 -23.84 19.05 -22.66
C SER A 101 -22.47 19.74 -22.65
N MET A 102 -22.41 21.03 -22.32
CA MET A 102 -21.18 21.82 -22.40
C MET A 102 -20.54 22.00 -21.03
N ILE A 103 -19.23 21.74 -20.94
CA ILE A 103 -18.35 22.42 -19.99
C ILE A 103 -17.40 23.29 -20.82
N SER A 104 -17.66 24.60 -20.84
CA SER A 104 -17.04 25.55 -21.77
C SER A 104 -16.30 26.69 -21.06
N SER A 105 -15.25 26.33 -20.31
CA SER A 105 -14.05 27.15 -20.19
C SER A 105 -12.93 26.33 -19.57
N ARG A 106 -11.78 26.23 -20.25
CA ARG A 106 -10.52 25.92 -19.56
C ARG A 106 -10.04 27.23 -18.95
N ASP A 107 -9.90 27.26 -17.63
CA ASP A 107 -9.36 28.41 -16.93
C ASP A 107 -7.90 28.64 -17.40
N PRO A 108 -7.54 29.84 -17.91
CA PRO A 108 -6.15 30.14 -18.27
C PRO A 108 -5.21 30.18 -17.06
N ASP A 109 -5.73 30.34 -15.84
CA ASP A 109 -4.96 30.33 -14.59
C ASP A 109 -4.83 28.91 -14.00
N ALA A 110 -5.27 27.87 -14.73
CA ALA A 110 -5.08 26.47 -14.34
C ALA A 110 -3.59 26.09 -14.39
N LEU A 111 -2.93 26.16 -13.23
CA LEU A 111 -1.60 25.60 -13.00
C LEU A 111 -1.53 24.12 -13.42
N PHE A 112 -0.32 23.66 -13.74
CA PHE A 112 -0.11 22.28 -14.16
C PHE A 112 -0.59 21.30 -13.09
N SER A 113 -1.22 20.22 -13.57
CA SER A 113 -1.96 19.24 -12.79
C SER A 113 -3.21 19.76 -12.03
N GLY A 114 -4.37 19.35 -12.55
CA GLY A 114 -5.61 19.20 -11.79
C GLY A 114 -6.43 20.45 -11.42
N GLY A 115 -5.80 21.63 -11.31
CA GLY A 115 -6.36 22.92 -10.87
C GLY A 115 -7.88 22.99 -10.66
N GLY A 116 -8.33 22.63 -9.45
CA GLY A 116 -9.75 22.49 -9.09
C GLY A 116 -10.29 23.72 -8.37
N ILE A 117 -11.19 24.45 -9.03
CA ILE A 117 -12.07 25.42 -8.35
C ILE A 117 -13.23 24.63 -7.74
N SER A 118 -13.52 24.89 -6.46
CA SER A 118 -14.67 24.29 -5.80
C SER A 118 -15.55 25.31 -5.09
N PHE A 119 -16.74 25.49 -5.64
CA PHE A 119 -17.94 25.88 -4.89
C PHE A 119 -18.48 24.65 -4.14
N LEU A 120 -17.64 24.07 -3.27
CA LEU A 120 -18.07 23.06 -2.30
C LEU A 120 -19.13 23.72 -1.41
N ALA A 121 -20.33 23.12 -1.33
CA ALA A 121 -21.51 23.76 -0.76
C ALA A 121 -21.36 24.05 0.75
N GLY A 122 -20.84 25.24 1.07
CA GLY A 122 -20.47 25.69 2.41
C GLY A 122 -20.21 27.20 2.45
N VAL A 123 -19.62 27.69 3.55
CA VAL A 123 -19.51 29.14 3.82
C VAL A 123 -18.31 29.80 3.11
N ARG A 124 -17.38 29.00 2.55
CA ARG A 124 -16.13 29.47 1.92
C ARG A 124 -15.90 28.79 0.58
N THR A 125 -15.40 29.54 -0.39
CA THR A 125 -14.76 28.96 -1.58
C THR A 125 -13.39 28.43 -1.17
N VAL A 126 -13.06 27.19 -1.53
CA VAL A 126 -11.70 26.66 -1.37
C VAL A 126 -11.22 26.16 -2.73
N LYS A 127 -10.00 26.56 -3.09
CA LYS A 127 -9.30 26.06 -4.28
C LYS A 127 -8.35 24.94 -3.87
N PHE A 128 -8.09 24.02 -4.79
CA PHE A 128 -7.03 23.02 -4.61
C PHE A 128 -6.35 22.71 -5.95
N SER A 129 -5.06 22.40 -5.90
CA SER A 129 -4.35 21.74 -7.00
C SER A 129 -4.04 20.30 -6.60
N TYR A 130 -3.94 19.41 -7.59
CA TYR A 130 -3.59 18.03 -7.31
C TYR A 130 -2.77 17.45 -8.46
N GLY A 131 -1.83 16.59 -8.13
CA GLY A 131 -1.01 15.89 -9.11
C GLY A 131 -0.59 14.52 -8.58
N TYR A 132 -0.18 13.66 -9.49
CA TYR A 132 0.17 12.28 -9.15
C TYR A 132 1.46 11.85 -9.86
N SER A 133 2.08 10.79 -9.37
CA SER A 133 3.18 10.12 -10.05
C SER A 133 3.15 8.63 -9.73
N SER A 134 3.51 7.81 -10.71
CA SER A 134 3.47 6.34 -10.62
C SER A 134 4.69 5.74 -11.29
N LEU A 135 5.37 4.85 -10.58
CA LEU A 135 6.60 4.20 -11.00
C LEU A 135 6.55 2.72 -10.66
N LYS A 136 6.71 1.85 -11.68
CA LYS A 136 6.75 0.39 -11.51
C LYS A 136 7.89 -0.11 -10.60
N GLY A 137 8.92 0.73 -10.42
CA GLY A 137 10.10 0.42 -9.63
C GLY A 137 10.78 -0.86 -10.10
N LYS A 138 11.05 -1.78 -9.15
CA LYS A 138 11.80 -3.03 -9.42
C LYS A 138 10.90 -4.25 -9.65
N ARG A 139 9.57 -4.11 -9.54
CA ARG A 139 8.61 -5.20 -9.80
C ARG A 139 8.57 -5.54 -11.31
N SER A 140 8.17 -6.77 -11.63
CA SER A 140 7.94 -7.22 -13.01
C SER A 140 6.73 -6.50 -13.64
N THR A 141 5.61 -6.49 -12.91
CA THR A 141 4.32 -5.87 -13.25
C THR A 141 4.14 -4.50 -12.57
N MET A 142 3.18 -3.72 -13.07
CA MET A 142 2.55 -2.62 -12.36
C MET A 142 1.18 -3.13 -11.90
N GLU A 143 0.96 -3.17 -10.59
CA GLU A 143 -0.29 -3.66 -9.97
C GLU A 143 -0.96 -2.56 -9.13
N ASP A 144 -0.20 -1.51 -8.76
CA ASP A 144 -0.70 -0.19 -8.33
C ASP A 144 -1.61 0.48 -9.37
N TYR A 145 -2.77 0.97 -8.92
CA TYR A 145 -3.65 1.88 -9.66
C TYR A 145 -3.97 3.12 -8.81
N PHE A 146 -4.41 4.19 -9.45
CA PHE A 146 -4.94 5.38 -8.78
C PHE A 146 -6.14 5.94 -9.53
N GLU A 147 -6.95 6.76 -8.86
CA GLU A 147 -7.99 7.57 -9.48
C GLU A 147 -7.98 9.00 -8.94
N THR A 148 -8.24 9.97 -9.82
CA THR A 148 -8.46 11.38 -9.46
C THR A 148 -9.69 11.89 -10.21
N ARG A 149 -10.79 12.16 -9.50
CA ARG A 149 -12.04 12.68 -10.08
C ARG A 149 -12.48 13.98 -9.41
N ILE A 150 -13.07 14.85 -10.22
CA ILE A 150 -13.90 15.96 -9.79
C ILE A 150 -15.27 15.78 -10.47
N SER A 151 -16.35 15.95 -9.74
CA SER A 151 -17.72 15.74 -10.25
C SER A 151 -18.72 16.65 -9.55
N ASP A 152 -19.81 16.98 -10.22
CA ASP A 152 -21.02 17.52 -9.58
C ASP A 152 -21.92 16.33 -9.21
N VAL A 153 -22.25 16.24 -7.92
CA VAL A 153 -23.18 15.24 -7.39
C VAL A 153 -24.36 16.00 -6.77
N ASN A 154 -25.51 16.01 -7.47
CA ASN A 154 -26.76 16.64 -7.03
C ASN A 154 -26.63 18.15 -6.71
N GLY A 155 -25.77 18.88 -7.42
CA GLY A 155 -25.50 20.31 -7.20
C GLY A 155 -24.40 20.59 -6.17
N GLN A 156 -23.72 19.54 -5.67
CA GLN A 156 -22.56 19.65 -4.80
C GLN A 156 -21.31 19.20 -5.55
N MET A 157 -20.33 20.10 -5.70
CA MET A 157 -19.01 19.69 -6.18
C MET A 157 -18.36 18.71 -5.20
N VAL A 158 -17.76 17.66 -5.74
CA VAL A 158 -17.05 16.61 -5.01
C VAL A 158 -15.72 16.34 -5.71
N ALA A 159 -14.65 16.15 -4.94
CA ALA A 159 -13.41 15.57 -5.45
C ALA A 159 -13.11 14.24 -4.75
N PHE A 160 -12.53 13.29 -5.49
CA PHE A 160 -12.12 11.98 -4.98
C PHE A 160 -10.74 11.63 -5.51
N PHE A 161 -9.87 11.27 -4.58
CA PHE A 161 -8.52 10.79 -4.84
C PHE A 161 -8.37 9.42 -4.20
N GLY A 162 -7.82 8.45 -4.92
CA GLY A 162 -7.64 7.10 -4.40
C GLY A 162 -6.36 6.46 -4.93
N VAL A 163 -5.61 5.79 -4.06
CA VAL A 163 -4.51 4.89 -4.42
C VAL A 163 -4.91 3.47 -4.01
N PHE A 164 -4.68 2.54 -4.93
CA PHE A 164 -5.04 1.13 -4.84
C PHE A 164 -3.79 0.30 -5.13
N ASP A 165 -3.07 -0.09 -4.09
CA ASP A 165 -1.91 -0.99 -4.18
C ASP A 165 -2.45 -2.41 -4.45
N GLY A 166 -1.96 -3.06 -5.50
CA GLY A 166 -2.52 -4.32 -6.02
C GLY A 166 -1.60 -5.50 -5.80
N HIS A 167 -2.14 -6.61 -5.28
CA HIS A 167 -1.37 -7.83 -5.04
C HIS A 167 -2.01 -9.08 -5.63
N GLY A 168 -1.16 -9.98 -6.15
CA GLY A 168 -1.60 -11.17 -6.88
C GLY A 168 -2.09 -10.91 -8.31
N GLY A 169 -1.95 -9.67 -8.79
CA GLY A 169 -2.37 -9.19 -10.10
C GLY A 169 -3.29 -7.97 -9.99
N ALA A 170 -2.98 -6.93 -10.78
CA ALA A 170 -3.67 -5.64 -10.95
C ALA A 170 -5.22 -5.58 -10.90
N ARG A 171 -5.93 -6.69 -11.12
CA ARG A 171 -7.37 -6.70 -11.45
C ARG A 171 -8.27 -6.14 -10.35
N THR A 172 -7.89 -6.32 -9.07
CA THR A 172 -8.66 -5.71 -7.96
C THR A 172 -8.49 -4.19 -7.96
N ALA A 173 -7.24 -3.69 -8.04
CA ALA A 173 -6.93 -2.27 -8.08
C ALA A 173 -7.59 -1.56 -9.28
N GLU A 174 -7.59 -2.20 -10.45
CA GLU A 174 -8.27 -1.75 -11.68
C GLU A 174 -9.80 -1.70 -11.53
N TYR A 175 -10.39 -2.67 -10.82
CA TYR A 175 -11.81 -2.69 -10.50
C TYR A 175 -12.21 -1.56 -9.54
N LEU A 176 -11.41 -1.31 -8.49
CA LEU A 176 -11.65 -0.23 -7.54
C LEU A 176 -11.57 1.15 -8.20
N LYS A 177 -10.53 1.40 -9.00
CA LYS A 177 -10.40 2.61 -9.84
C LYS A 177 -11.66 2.87 -10.67
N THR A 178 -12.21 1.81 -11.26
CA THR A 178 -13.36 1.91 -12.17
C THR A 178 -14.67 2.16 -11.40
N ASN A 179 -14.91 1.40 -10.33
CA ASN A 179 -16.23 1.26 -9.71
C ASN A 179 -16.39 1.94 -8.34
N LEU A 180 -15.36 2.07 -7.51
CA LEU A 180 -15.52 2.47 -6.10
C LEU A 180 -16.14 3.86 -5.96
N PHE A 181 -15.61 4.87 -6.67
CA PHE A 181 -16.20 6.22 -6.67
C PHE A 181 -17.62 6.24 -7.28
N LYS A 182 -17.85 5.46 -8.34
CA LYS A 182 -19.15 5.38 -9.03
C LYS A 182 -20.23 4.83 -8.09
N ASN A 183 -19.93 3.75 -7.37
CA ASN A 183 -20.83 3.17 -6.39
C ASN A 183 -21.07 4.16 -5.24
N LEU A 184 -20.01 4.82 -4.75
CA LEU A 184 -20.09 5.77 -3.64
C LEU A 184 -21.02 6.96 -3.94
N VAL A 185 -20.88 7.62 -5.09
CA VAL A 185 -21.76 8.74 -5.47
C VAL A 185 -23.17 8.31 -5.90
N SER A 186 -23.38 7.00 -6.07
CA SER A 186 -24.70 6.41 -6.35
C SER A 186 -25.42 5.94 -5.07
N HIS A 187 -24.80 6.08 -3.89
CA HIS A 187 -25.39 5.66 -2.62
C HIS A 187 -26.44 6.67 -2.14
N ASP A 188 -27.64 6.22 -1.77
CA ASP A 188 -28.76 7.10 -1.39
C ASP A 188 -28.38 8.08 -0.26
N GLU A 189 -27.59 7.61 0.72
CA GLU A 189 -27.12 8.41 1.85
C GLU A 189 -25.79 9.18 1.62
N PHE A 190 -25.23 9.18 0.40
CA PHE A 190 -23.91 9.79 0.10
C PHE A 190 -23.74 11.23 0.63
N VAL A 191 -24.79 12.05 0.53
CA VAL A 191 -24.80 13.46 1.00
C VAL A 191 -25.27 13.59 2.46
N SER A 192 -26.14 12.68 2.95
CA SER A 192 -26.76 12.80 4.29
C SER A 192 -25.97 12.12 5.40
N ASP A 193 -25.32 10.99 5.12
CA ASP A 193 -24.35 10.32 5.98
C ASP A 193 -23.24 9.70 5.10
N THR A 194 -22.32 10.56 4.67
CA THR A 194 -21.20 10.15 3.80
C THR A 194 -20.31 9.09 4.44
N LYS A 195 -20.24 9.00 5.79
CA LYS A 195 -19.42 7.98 6.47
C LYS A 195 -20.06 6.61 6.41
N LYS A 196 -21.36 6.53 6.68
CA LYS A 196 -22.15 5.31 6.47
C LYS A 196 -22.10 4.87 5.01
N ALA A 197 -22.30 5.81 4.07
CA ALA A 197 -22.21 5.54 2.63
C ALA A 197 -20.83 5.01 2.21
N ILE A 198 -19.73 5.49 2.79
CA ILE A 198 -18.38 4.94 2.56
C ILE A 198 -18.28 3.50 3.06
N VAL A 199 -18.69 3.20 4.30
CA VAL A 199 -18.61 1.82 4.86
C VAL A 199 -19.47 0.85 4.04
N GLU A 200 -20.71 1.22 3.73
CA GLU A 200 -21.64 0.38 2.99
C GLU A 200 -21.21 0.20 1.52
N CYS A 201 -20.72 1.26 0.86
CA CYS A 201 -20.16 1.19 -0.50
C CYS A 201 -18.89 0.33 -0.57
N PHE A 202 -17.95 0.48 0.37
CA PHE A 202 -16.70 -0.30 0.36
C PHE A 202 -17.01 -1.80 0.46
N LYS A 203 -17.92 -2.18 1.36
CA LYS A 203 -18.39 -3.56 1.46
C LYS A 203 -19.11 -4.00 0.17
N GLN A 204 -20.02 -3.18 -0.38
CA GLN A 204 -20.74 -3.50 -1.62
C GLN A 204 -19.79 -3.75 -2.79
N THR A 205 -18.78 -2.89 -3.00
CA THR A 205 -17.81 -3.03 -4.10
C THR A 205 -16.94 -4.29 -3.92
N ASP A 206 -16.62 -4.71 -2.69
CA ASP A 206 -15.95 -5.99 -2.41
C ASP A 206 -16.87 -7.19 -2.72
N ASP A 207 -18.12 -7.17 -2.25
CA ASP A 207 -19.11 -8.23 -2.52
C ASP A 207 -19.39 -8.37 -4.03
N GLU A 208 -19.52 -7.27 -4.78
CA GLU A 208 -19.67 -7.23 -6.24
C GLU A 208 -18.44 -7.82 -6.96
N TYR A 209 -17.23 -7.38 -6.59
CA TYR A 209 -15.97 -7.89 -7.15
C TYR A 209 -15.79 -9.40 -6.90
N LEU A 210 -16.12 -9.85 -5.69
CA LEU A 210 -16.07 -11.27 -5.30
C LEU A 210 -17.13 -12.13 -6.02
N ILE A 211 -18.15 -11.52 -6.62
CA ILE A 211 -19.09 -12.18 -7.54
C ILE A 211 -18.53 -12.23 -8.96
N GLU A 212 -17.93 -11.14 -9.46
CA GLU A 212 -17.37 -11.08 -10.83
C GLU A 212 -16.14 -12.00 -11.01
N GLU A 213 -15.27 -12.08 -10.00
CA GLU A 213 -14.08 -12.98 -9.97
C GLU A 213 -14.41 -14.49 -9.88
N ARG A 214 -15.68 -14.90 -9.97
CA ARG A 214 -16.08 -16.32 -9.84
C ARG A 214 -15.52 -17.18 -10.97
N GLY A 215 -14.49 -17.97 -10.65
CA GLY A 215 -13.84 -18.93 -11.55
C GLY A 215 -12.42 -18.53 -11.95
N GLN A 216 -11.94 -17.36 -11.53
CA GLN A 216 -10.59 -16.89 -11.82
C GLN A 216 -9.54 -17.64 -10.97
N PRO A 217 -8.37 -18.01 -11.54
CA PRO A 217 -7.41 -18.91 -10.88
C PRO A 217 -6.47 -18.22 -9.88
N LYS A 218 -6.44 -16.87 -9.85
CA LYS A 218 -5.60 -16.10 -8.94
C LYS A 218 -6.44 -15.42 -7.86
N ASN A 219 -6.09 -15.66 -6.61
CA ASN A 219 -6.55 -14.85 -5.49
C ASN A 219 -5.79 -13.50 -5.51
N ALA A 220 -6.34 -12.53 -6.22
CA ALA A 220 -5.88 -11.14 -6.20
C ALA A 220 -6.62 -10.35 -5.12
N GLY A 221 -6.00 -9.27 -4.65
CA GLY A 221 -6.60 -8.29 -3.77
C GLY A 221 -5.99 -6.90 -3.96
N SER A 222 -6.49 -5.91 -3.22
CA SER A 222 -5.95 -4.55 -3.25
C SER A 222 -6.27 -3.76 -1.98
N THR A 223 -5.39 -2.83 -1.64
CA THR A 223 -5.65 -1.76 -0.67
C THR A 223 -6.60 -0.71 -1.25
N ALA A 224 -7.06 0.22 -0.41
CA ALA A 224 -7.63 1.49 -0.86
C ALA A 224 -7.35 2.56 0.19
N SER A 225 -6.45 3.50 -0.12
CA SER A 225 -6.36 4.78 0.60
C SER A 225 -7.06 5.84 -0.22
N THR A 226 -8.16 6.39 0.31
CA THR A 226 -8.99 7.36 -0.41
C THR A 226 -9.18 8.65 0.38
N ALA A 227 -9.33 9.76 -0.34
CA ALA A 227 -9.63 11.08 0.17
C ALA A 227 -10.79 11.67 -0.63
N LEU A 228 -11.90 11.96 0.05
CA LEU A 228 -13.10 12.59 -0.50
C LEU A 228 -13.17 14.03 0.01
N LEU A 229 -13.28 15.00 -0.90
CA LEU A 229 -13.56 16.40 -0.56
C LEU A 229 -15.05 16.69 -0.80
N ILE A 230 -15.76 17.11 0.26
CA ILE A 230 -17.19 17.40 0.23
C ILE A 230 -17.54 18.50 1.27
N GLY A 231 -18.03 19.65 0.81
CA GLY A 231 -18.07 20.85 1.66
C GLY A 231 -16.67 21.33 2.04
N ASP A 232 -16.49 21.82 3.26
CA ASP A 232 -15.18 22.15 3.87
C ASP A 232 -14.44 20.91 4.41
N LYS A 233 -14.96 19.70 4.16
CA LYS A 233 -14.49 18.45 4.76
C LYS A 233 -13.61 17.66 3.82
N LEU A 234 -12.48 17.20 4.35
CA LEU A 234 -11.74 16.05 3.86
C LEU A 234 -12.19 14.83 4.67
N ILE A 235 -12.73 13.82 4.00
CA ILE A 235 -13.00 12.50 4.58
C ILE A 235 -11.99 11.52 4.00
N VAL A 236 -11.09 11.02 4.84
CA VAL A 236 -10.14 9.95 4.49
C VAL A 236 -10.76 8.61 4.88
N ALA A 237 -10.66 7.62 3.99
CA ALA A 237 -11.05 6.24 4.26
C ALA A 237 -9.95 5.29 3.80
N ASN A 238 -9.50 4.38 4.69
CA ASN A 238 -8.38 3.48 4.46
C ASN A 238 -8.71 2.00 4.65
N VAL A 239 -8.25 1.17 3.71
CA VAL A 239 -8.23 -0.30 3.75
C VAL A 239 -6.84 -0.76 3.34
N GLY A 240 -6.17 -1.56 4.16
CA GLY A 240 -4.78 -1.99 3.91
C GLY A 240 -3.74 -1.02 4.45
N ASP A 241 -2.55 -1.02 3.85
CA ASP A 241 -1.33 -0.36 4.36
C ASP A 241 -0.68 0.64 3.37
N SER A 242 -1.38 0.95 2.28
CA SER A 242 -1.33 2.30 1.73
C SER A 242 -1.76 3.32 2.82
N ARG A 243 -1.28 4.56 2.71
CA ARG A 243 -1.45 5.58 3.77
C ARG A 243 -1.73 6.98 3.20
N VAL A 244 -2.49 7.76 3.97
CA VAL A 244 -2.69 9.20 3.81
C VAL A 244 -2.00 9.97 4.95
N VAL A 245 -1.22 10.98 4.60
CA VAL A 245 -0.54 11.90 5.53
C VAL A 245 -0.79 13.34 5.11
N ALA A 246 -1.15 14.20 6.05
CA ALA A 246 -1.30 15.64 5.82
C ALA A 246 -0.09 16.43 6.32
N SER A 247 0.13 17.61 5.72
CA SER A 247 0.91 18.68 6.35
C SER A 247 -0.02 19.68 7.01
N ARG A 248 0.25 19.99 8.28
CA ARG A 248 -0.45 20.98 9.10
C ARG A 248 0.58 21.82 9.83
N ASN A 249 0.67 23.11 9.50
CA ASN A 249 1.69 24.04 10.02
C ASN A 249 3.13 23.49 9.88
N GLY A 250 3.45 22.89 8.74
CA GLY A 250 4.74 22.24 8.50
C GLY A 250 5.04 21.01 9.38
N SER A 251 4.02 20.40 9.99
CA SER A 251 4.14 19.13 10.73
C SER A 251 3.36 18.02 10.03
N ALA A 252 3.89 16.80 10.02
CA ALA A 252 3.19 15.65 9.46
C ALA A 252 2.09 15.16 10.41
N VAL A 253 0.92 14.85 9.85
CA VAL A 253 -0.23 14.31 10.57
C VAL A 253 -0.77 13.10 9.79
N PRO A 254 -0.65 11.86 10.29
CA PRO A 254 -1.28 10.72 9.64
C PRO A 254 -2.81 10.86 9.70
N LEU A 255 -3.48 10.66 8.58
CA LEU A 255 -4.95 10.65 8.47
C LEU A 255 -5.52 9.22 8.29
N SER A 256 -4.65 8.22 8.40
CA SER A 256 -4.97 6.80 8.30
C SER A 256 -3.92 5.97 9.03
N ASN A 257 -4.33 4.86 9.63
CA ASN A 257 -3.42 3.85 10.17
C ASN A 257 -3.29 2.67 9.20
N ASP A 258 -2.09 2.10 9.09
CA ASP A 258 -1.84 0.89 8.30
C ASP A 258 -2.55 -0.31 8.92
N HIS A 259 -3.22 -1.13 8.10
CA HIS A 259 -3.85 -2.38 8.52
C HIS A 259 -2.85 -3.54 8.42
N LYS A 260 -1.84 -3.54 9.30
CA LYS A 260 -0.83 -4.61 9.40
C LYS A 260 -1.34 -5.75 10.31
N PRO A 261 -1.08 -7.04 10.00
CA PRO A 261 -1.59 -8.20 10.76
C PRO A 261 -1.14 -8.33 12.22
N ASP A 262 -0.16 -7.55 12.68
CA ASP A 262 0.25 -7.48 14.09
C ASP A 262 -0.27 -6.27 14.85
N ARG A 263 -1.05 -5.38 14.22
CA ARG A 263 -1.81 -4.35 14.92
C ARG A 263 -2.76 -5.06 15.92
N PRO A 264 -2.76 -4.73 17.23
CA PRO A 264 -3.34 -5.62 18.25
C PRO A 264 -4.84 -5.91 18.08
N ASP A 265 -5.59 -4.93 17.59
CA ASP A 265 -7.02 -5.01 17.30
C ASP A 265 -7.30 -5.86 16.04
N GLU A 266 -6.52 -5.67 14.97
CA GLU A 266 -6.62 -6.46 13.75
C GLU A 266 -6.23 -7.92 13.99
N ARG A 267 -5.21 -8.16 14.81
CA ARG A 267 -4.85 -9.51 15.29
C ARG A 267 -6.03 -10.16 16.02
N GLN A 268 -6.58 -9.47 17.02
CA GLN A 268 -7.70 -9.96 17.81
C GLN A 268 -8.90 -10.29 16.90
N ARG A 269 -9.26 -9.38 15.99
CA ARG A 269 -10.33 -9.55 15.00
C ARG A 269 -10.12 -10.77 14.08
N ILE A 270 -8.89 -11.01 13.64
CA ILE A 270 -8.54 -12.17 12.81
C ILE A 270 -8.63 -13.48 13.60
N GLU A 271 -8.10 -13.50 14.82
CA GLU A 271 -8.04 -14.69 15.68
C GLU A 271 -9.45 -15.05 16.21
N ASP A 272 -10.29 -14.08 16.56
CA ASP A 272 -11.71 -14.26 16.92
C ASP A 272 -12.57 -14.76 15.75
N ALA A 273 -12.23 -14.39 14.51
CA ALA A 273 -12.87 -14.91 13.31
C ALA A 273 -12.45 -16.36 12.98
N GLY A 274 -11.57 -16.97 13.77
CA GLY A 274 -11.00 -18.31 13.53
C GLY A 274 -9.83 -18.34 12.56
N GLY A 275 -9.29 -17.17 12.20
CA GLY A 275 -8.07 -17.03 11.43
C GLY A 275 -6.82 -17.17 12.30
N PHE A 276 -5.65 -17.02 11.68
CA PHE A 276 -4.36 -17.06 12.38
C PHE A 276 -3.31 -16.22 11.64
N ILE A 277 -2.28 -15.79 12.37
CA ILE A 277 -1.22 -14.90 11.86
C ILE A 277 0.15 -15.53 12.13
N ILE A 278 0.98 -15.67 11.09
CA ILE A 278 2.33 -16.26 11.14
C ILE A 278 3.39 -15.20 10.83
N TRP A 279 4.52 -15.25 11.54
CA TRP A 279 5.73 -14.51 11.16
C TRP A 279 6.51 -15.28 10.08
N ALA A 280 6.59 -14.69 8.88
CA ALA A 280 7.33 -15.22 7.74
C ALA A 280 8.04 -14.08 6.99
N GLY A 281 9.08 -13.53 7.63
CA GLY A 281 9.81 -12.32 7.21
C GLY A 281 9.06 -11.01 7.49
N THR A 282 7.73 -11.07 7.45
CA THR A 282 6.78 -10.11 8.02
C THR A 282 5.59 -10.90 8.60
N TRP A 283 4.69 -10.26 9.34
CA TRP A 283 3.45 -10.90 9.80
C TRP A 283 2.46 -11.11 8.66
N ARG A 284 1.83 -12.29 8.61
CA ARG A 284 0.92 -12.67 7.52
C ARG A 284 -0.34 -13.39 7.98
N VAL A 285 -1.49 -12.92 7.51
CA VAL A 285 -2.79 -13.59 7.68
C VAL A 285 -2.79 -14.91 6.91
N GLY A 286 -3.14 -16.01 7.59
CA GLY A 286 -3.07 -17.36 7.04
C GLY A 286 -1.64 -17.81 6.65
N GLY A 287 -0.61 -17.06 7.02
CA GLY A 287 0.75 -17.20 6.48
C GLY A 287 0.94 -16.67 5.05
N ILE A 288 -0.11 -16.07 4.44
CA ILE A 288 -0.13 -15.63 3.04
C ILE A 288 0.02 -14.11 2.92
N LEU A 289 -0.96 -13.33 3.41
CA LEU A 289 -1.10 -11.91 3.08
C LEU A 289 -0.53 -10.99 4.17
N ALA A 290 0.23 -9.97 3.78
CA ALA A 290 0.93 -9.05 4.69
C ALA A 290 0.07 -7.85 5.17
N VAL A 291 -1.20 -7.77 4.75
CA VAL A 291 -2.23 -6.84 5.25
C VAL A 291 -3.36 -7.60 5.93
N SER A 292 -4.02 -6.96 6.88
CA SER A 292 -5.19 -7.51 7.60
C SER A 292 -6.53 -7.08 7.00
N ARG A 293 -6.57 -6.00 6.21
CA ARG A 293 -7.74 -5.52 5.46
C ARG A 293 -7.38 -5.33 3.99
N ALA A 294 -8.25 -5.79 3.10
CA ALA A 294 -8.13 -5.67 1.64
C ALA A 294 -9.47 -5.97 0.94
N PHE A 295 -9.65 -5.36 -0.23
CA PHE A 295 -10.61 -5.81 -1.23
C PHE A 295 -10.09 -7.06 -1.94
N GLY A 296 -10.98 -7.91 -2.47
CA GLY A 296 -10.60 -9.17 -3.12
C GLY A 296 -10.26 -10.24 -2.10
N ASP A 297 -9.11 -10.90 -2.21
CA ASP A 297 -8.61 -11.89 -1.23
C ASP A 297 -9.62 -12.96 -0.80
N LYS A 298 -10.40 -13.44 -1.76
CA LYS A 298 -11.48 -14.41 -1.61
C LYS A 298 -11.16 -15.64 -0.76
N GLN A 299 -9.92 -16.14 -0.80
CA GLN A 299 -9.47 -17.31 -0.03
C GLN A 299 -9.17 -16.97 1.45
N LEU A 300 -9.07 -15.70 1.80
CA LEU A 300 -8.80 -15.18 3.15
C LEU A 300 -10.03 -14.46 3.75
N LYS A 301 -11.15 -14.35 3.03
CA LYS A 301 -12.45 -13.99 3.62
C LYS A 301 -12.90 -15.14 4.56
N PRO A 302 -13.40 -14.88 5.79
CA PRO A 302 -13.77 -13.57 6.34
C PRO A 302 -12.65 -12.86 7.12
N TYR A 303 -11.45 -13.44 7.25
CA TYR A 303 -10.36 -12.90 8.07
C TYR A 303 -9.83 -11.55 7.54
N VAL A 304 -9.77 -11.38 6.22
CA VAL A 304 -9.37 -10.14 5.54
C VAL A 304 -10.60 -9.39 5.06
N ILE A 305 -10.92 -8.25 5.67
CA ILE A 305 -12.14 -7.47 5.39
C ILE A 305 -11.86 -6.21 4.55
N ALA A 306 -12.85 -5.71 3.83
CA ALA A 306 -12.77 -4.44 3.10
C ALA A 306 -13.39 -3.25 3.87
N GLU A 307 -13.57 -3.39 5.19
CA GLU A 307 -14.18 -2.36 6.05
C GLU A 307 -13.17 -1.22 6.32
N PRO A 308 -13.48 0.03 5.93
CA PRO A 308 -12.53 1.14 6.03
C PRO A 308 -12.45 1.73 7.44
N GLU A 309 -11.26 2.19 7.82
CA GLU A 309 -11.10 3.19 8.88
C GLU A 309 -11.26 4.59 8.30
N ILE A 310 -12.08 5.42 8.95
CA ILE A 310 -12.49 6.73 8.45
C ILE A 310 -12.06 7.85 9.41
N GLN A 311 -11.37 8.86 8.88
CA GLN A 311 -11.03 10.12 9.55
C GLN A 311 -11.65 11.31 8.81
N GLU A 312 -11.99 12.38 9.53
CA GLU A 312 -12.58 13.60 8.95
C GLU A 312 -11.81 14.81 9.48
N GLU A 313 -11.41 15.72 8.58
CA GLU A 313 -10.65 16.93 8.86
C GLU A 313 -11.26 18.14 8.12
N ASP A 314 -11.12 19.34 8.69
CA ASP A 314 -11.42 20.61 8.02
C ASP A 314 -10.24 21.01 7.11
N ILE A 315 -10.48 21.16 5.81
CA ILE A 315 -9.42 21.47 4.83
C ILE A 315 -8.73 22.82 5.07
N SER A 316 -9.38 23.77 5.73
CA SER A 316 -8.77 25.06 6.11
C SER A 316 -7.73 24.94 7.24
N THR A 317 -7.55 23.74 7.80
CA THR A 317 -6.51 23.41 8.80
C THR A 317 -5.32 22.65 8.23
N LEU A 318 -5.28 22.43 6.90
CA LEU A 318 -4.31 21.60 6.19
C LEU A 318 -3.64 22.39 5.06
N GLU A 319 -2.35 22.14 4.83
CA GLU A 319 -1.58 22.76 3.74
C GLU A 319 -1.65 21.89 2.46
N PHE A 320 -1.56 20.57 2.65
CA PHE A 320 -1.71 19.54 1.61
C PHE A 320 -1.88 18.15 2.24
N ILE A 321 -2.28 17.17 1.43
CA ILE A 321 -2.19 15.74 1.73
C ILE A 321 -1.33 14.99 0.70
N VAL A 322 -0.72 13.91 1.17
CA VAL A 322 0.00 12.89 0.40
C VAL A 322 -0.75 11.57 0.57
N ILE A 323 -1.12 10.92 -0.52
CA ILE A 323 -1.77 9.59 -0.57
C ILE A 323 -0.85 8.68 -1.35
N ALA A 324 -0.38 7.56 -0.80
CA ALA A 324 0.53 6.67 -1.53
C ALA A 324 0.47 5.19 -1.13
N SER A 325 0.96 4.34 -2.03
CA SER A 325 1.16 2.89 -1.84
C SER A 325 2.33 2.57 -0.90
N ASP A 326 2.42 1.33 -0.44
CA ASP A 326 3.38 0.89 0.58
C ASP A 326 4.84 1.05 0.10
N GLY A 327 5.08 0.99 -1.22
CA GLY A 327 6.37 1.22 -1.86
C GLY A 327 6.94 2.64 -1.67
N LEU A 328 6.15 3.60 -1.19
CA LEU A 328 6.62 4.89 -0.69
C LEU A 328 6.90 4.83 0.83
N TRP A 329 5.90 4.41 1.62
CA TRP A 329 5.93 4.46 3.08
C TRP A 329 6.89 3.46 3.75
N ASN A 330 7.35 2.44 3.03
CA ASN A 330 8.39 1.52 3.47
C ASN A 330 9.81 2.14 3.48
N VAL A 331 10.01 3.33 2.88
CA VAL A 331 11.32 4.00 2.74
C VAL A 331 11.32 5.50 3.05
N LEU A 332 10.15 6.10 3.24
CA LEU A 332 9.98 7.48 3.70
C LEU A 332 9.12 7.51 4.97
N SER A 333 9.56 8.27 5.98
CA SER A 333 8.71 8.61 7.12
C SER A 333 7.59 9.58 6.69
N ASN A 334 6.58 9.75 7.56
CA ASN A 334 5.54 10.75 7.36
C ASN A 334 6.15 12.16 7.29
N GLU A 335 7.16 12.41 8.12
CA GLU A 335 7.93 13.64 8.24
C GLU A 335 8.78 13.89 6.99
N ASP A 336 9.53 12.89 6.49
CA ASP A 336 10.27 13.00 5.22
C ASP A 336 9.35 13.43 4.08
N ALA A 337 8.21 12.75 3.92
CA ALA A 337 7.29 12.99 2.82
C ALA A 337 6.70 14.41 2.87
N VAL A 338 6.36 14.89 4.06
CA VAL A 338 5.86 16.24 4.28
C VAL A 338 6.96 17.30 4.14
N GLU A 339 8.21 17.03 4.53
CA GLU A 339 9.34 17.94 4.28
C GLU A 339 9.63 18.08 2.78
N ILE A 340 9.70 16.96 2.05
CA ILE A 340 9.98 16.92 0.61
C ILE A 340 8.90 17.66 -0.21
N ALA A 341 7.63 17.53 0.15
CA ALA A 341 6.52 18.11 -0.60
C ALA A 341 6.22 19.58 -0.26
N ARG A 342 6.67 20.09 0.90
CA ARG A 342 6.32 21.43 1.39
C ARG A 342 6.77 22.55 0.45
N ASP A 343 8.04 22.54 0.09
CA ASP A 343 8.67 23.64 -0.67
C ASP A 343 8.40 23.56 -2.18
N ILE A 344 7.59 22.58 -2.61
CA ILE A 344 7.15 22.40 -3.99
C ILE A 344 5.68 22.83 -4.11
N SER A 345 5.43 23.89 -4.86
CA SER A 345 4.07 24.43 -5.10
C SER A 345 3.27 23.63 -6.12
N ASP A 346 3.95 23.06 -7.12
CA ASP A 346 3.34 22.23 -8.16
C ASP A 346 3.13 20.78 -7.66
N ALA A 347 1.87 20.34 -7.61
CA ALA A 347 1.50 19.08 -6.96
C ALA A 347 2.01 17.83 -7.71
N GLU A 348 2.15 17.89 -9.03
CA GLU A 348 2.67 16.77 -9.85
C GLU A 348 4.20 16.65 -9.73
N THR A 349 4.88 17.79 -9.64
CA THR A 349 6.31 17.87 -9.30
C THR A 349 6.56 17.35 -7.88
N ALA A 350 5.69 17.67 -6.92
CA ALA A 350 5.78 17.17 -5.55
C ALA A 350 5.60 15.64 -5.50
N ALA A 351 4.54 15.11 -6.11
CA ALA A 351 4.30 13.67 -6.21
C ALA A 351 5.45 12.94 -6.93
N SER A 352 5.98 13.54 -8.01
CA SER A 352 7.10 12.97 -8.77
C SER A 352 8.41 12.98 -8.00
N LYS A 353 8.71 14.04 -7.23
CA LYS A 353 9.89 14.09 -6.36
C LYS A 353 9.79 13.07 -5.22
N LEU A 354 8.61 12.88 -4.64
CA LEU A 354 8.36 11.84 -3.63
C LEU A 354 8.62 10.42 -4.18
N VAL A 355 8.06 10.09 -5.35
CA VAL A 355 8.26 8.79 -6.00
C VAL A 355 9.72 8.56 -6.40
N GLN A 356 10.42 9.59 -6.91
CA GLN A 356 11.85 9.53 -7.21
C GLN A 356 12.69 9.33 -5.95
N GLU A 357 12.36 10.00 -4.85
CA GLU A 357 13.06 9.85 -3.57
C GLU A 357 12.88 8.44 -3.00
N ALA A 358 11.65 7.89 -2.98
CA ALA A 358 11.39 6.54 -2.52
C ALA A 358 12.18 5.49 -3.34
N TYR A 359 12.23 5.65 -4.67
CA TYR A 359 13.05 4.79 -5.52
C TYR A 359 14.56 4.95 -5.23
N ALA A 360 15.05 6.18 -5.03
CA ALA A 360 16.45 6.47 -4.72
C ALA A 360 16.89 5.94 -3.33
N ARG A 361 16.01 6.01 -2.33
CA ARG A 361 16.19 5.39 -1.00
C ARG A 361 16.09 3.87 -1.03
N GLY A 362 15.84 3.28 -2.19
CA GLY A 362 16.04 1.86 -2.45
C GLY A 362 14.77 1.03 -2.51
N SER A 363 13.57 1.64 -2.57
CA SER A 363 12.30 0.91 -2.70
C SER A 363 12.36 -0.13 -3.84
N CYS A 364 11.80 -1.30 -3.57
CA CYS A 364 11.80 -2.44 -4.49
C CYS A 364 10.44 -2.67 -5.15
N ASP A 365 9.48 -1.79 -4.88
CA ASP A 365 8.08 -2.03 -5.16
C ASP A 365 7.51 -1.22 -6.33
N ASN A 366 6.20 -1.35 -6.59
CA ASN A 366 5.46 -0.29 -7.27
C ASN A 366 5.34 0.92 -6.32
N ILE A 367 5.33 2.13 -6.87
CA ILE A 367 5.29 3.36 -6.09
C ILE A 367 4.33 4.31 -6.79
N THR A 368 3.19 4.59 -6.16
CA THR A 368 2.17 5.52 -6.63
C THR A 368 1.85 6.52 -5.56
N CYS A 369 1.86 7.79 -5.92
CA CYS A 369 1.66 8.92 -5.02
C CYS A 369 0.72 9.94 -5.65
N ILE A 370 -0.23 10.46 -4.88
CA ILE A 370 -1.02 11.65 -5.18
C ILE A 370 -0.67 12.71 -4.14
N VAL A 371 -0.48 13.95 -4.57
CA VAL A 371 -0.42 15.13 -3.70
C VAL A 371 -1.62 16.02 -4.02
N VAL A 372 -2.33 16.48 -3.00
CA VAL A 372 -3.42 17.46 -3.12
C VAL A 372 -3.09 18.64 -2.22
N ARG A 373 -2.92 19.83 -2.80
CA ARG A 373 -2.58 21.07 -2.07
C ARG A 373 -3.82 21.95 -1.92
N PHE A 374 -4.02 22.53 -0.74
CA PHE A 374 -5.15 23.41 -0.46
C PHE A 374 -4.73 24.88 -0.53
N GLU A 375 -5.48 25.70 -1.25
CA GLU A 375 -5.33 27.14 -1.31
C GLU A 375 -6.38 27.78 -0.38
N VAL A 376 -5.96 28.15 0.82
CA VAL A 376 -6.77 28.92 1.78
C VAL A 376 -6.65 30.40 1.46
N SER A 377 -7.76 31.02 1.03
CA SER A 377 -7.88 32.43 0.64
C SER A 377 -8.36 33.34 1.78
#